data_AF-A0A9E2HYM8-F1
#
_entry.id   AF-A0A9E2HYM8-F1
#
_cell.length_a   1.000
_cell.length_b   1.000
_cell.length_c   1.000
_cell.angle_alpha   90.00
_cell.angle_beta   90.00
_cell.angle_gamma   90.00
#
_symmetry.space_group_name_H-M   'P 1'
#
loop_
_entity.id
_entity.type
_entity.pdbx_description
1 polymer ?
#
loop_
_entity_poly.entity_id
_entity_poly.type
_entity_poly.pdbx_seq_one_letter_code
_entity_poly.pdbx_strand_id
1 'polypeptide(L)' 'MNKADASTLESVKGIGPKKAQAIVDYRTQNGPFKSIDDLTKVKGIGSKKLAKIAQQITV' A
#
# COMPACT_ATOMS: atom_id res chain seq x y z
N MET A 1 8.55 -2.86 1.28
CA MET A 1 7.27 -2.40 0.66
C MET A 1 7.09 -2.79 -0.81
N ASN A 2 8.16 -2.80 -1.61
CA ASN A 2 8.09 -3.08 -3.05
C ASN A 2 7.80 -4.55 -3.43
N LYS A 3 7.77 -5.47 -2.46
CA LYS A 3 7.47 -6.90 -2.63
C LYS A 3 6.12 -7.34 -2.05
N ALA A 4 5.37 -6.45 -1.39
CA ALA A 4 4.06 -6.83 -0.86
C ALA A 4 3.04 -6.86 -2.00
N ASP A 5 2.40 -8.01 -2.18
CA ASP A 5 1.38 -8.20 -3.21
C ASP A 5 0.00 -7.73 -2.72
N ALA A 6 -0.91 -7.50 -3.67
CA ALA A 6 -2.27 -7.04 -3.39
C ALA A 6 -2.96 -7.90 -2.31
N SER A 7 -2.83 -9.22 -2.37
CA SER A 7 -3.43 -10.12 -1.38
C SER A 7 -2.84 -9.98 0.04
N THR A 8 -1.53 -9.71 0.14
CA THR A 8 -0.89 -9.41 1.44
C THR A 8 -1.43 -8.10 2.01
N LEU A 9 -1.65 -7.11 1.14
CA LEU A 9 -2.23 -5.84 1.53
C LEU A 9 -3.71 -5.98 1.90
N GLU A 10 -4.49 -6.81 1.20
CA GLU A 10 -5.89 -7.14 1.56
C GLU A 10 -6.00 -7.82 2.92
N SER A 11 -5.00 -8.60 3.31
CA SER A 11 -4.94 -9.24 4.63
C SER A 11 -4.81 -8.22 5.77
N VAL A 12 -4.42 -6.98 5.46
CA VAL A 12 -4.39 -5.88 6.43
C VAL A 12 -5.80 -5.41 6.74
N LYS A 13 -6.25 -5.65 7.98
CA LYS A 13 -7.58 -5.23 8.46
C LYS A 13 -7.84 -3.73 8.21
N GLY A 14 -8.63 -3.42 7.18
CA GLY A 14 -8.96 -2.05 6.75
C GLY A 14 -8.54 -1.71 5.31
N ILE A 15 -7.64 -2.50 4.71
CA ILE A 15 -7.38 -2.46 3.26
C ILE A 15 -8.37 -3.42 2.61
N GLY A 16 -8.99 -2.98 1.52
CA GLY A 16 -9.89 -3.82 0.74
C GLY A 16 -9.35 -3.96 -0.68
N PRO A 17 -9.97 -4.83 -1.50
CA PRO A 17 -9.43 -5.21 -2.81
C PRO A 17 -9.20 -4.02 -3.74
N LYS A 18 -10.13 -3.05 -3.79
CA LYS A 18 -9.96 -1.80 -4.55
C LYS A 18 -8.68 -1.02 -4.20
N LYS A 19 -8.24 -1.08 -2.95
CA LYS A 19 -7.07 -0.33 -2.45
C LYS A 19 -5.79 -1.09 -2.71
N ALA A 20 -5.81 -2.40 -2.51
CA ALA A 20 -4.71 -3.27 -2.85
C ALA A 20 -4.37 -3.17 -4.34
N GLN A 21 -5.39 -3.18 -5.20
CA GLN A 21 -5.24 -2.92 -6.63
C GLN A 21 -4.62 -1.55 -6.89
N ALA A 22 -5.13 -0.48 -6.25
CA ALA A 22 -4.59 0.86 -6.42
C ALA A 22 -3.11 0.99 -6.02
N ILE A 23 -2.62 0.22 -5.04
CA ILE A 23 -1.20 0.18 -4.65
C ILE A 23 -0.36 -0.41 -5.76
N VAL A 24 -0.83 -1.54 -6.33
CA VAL A 24 -0.16 -2.22 -7.43
C VAL A 24 -0.16 -1.35 -8.68
N ASP A 25 -1.30 -0.71 -8.99
CA ASP A 25 -1.43 0.19 -10.13
C ASP A 25 -0.51 1.41 -9.98
N TYR A 26 -0.46 2.02 -8.79
CA TYR A 26 0.44 3.13 -8.51
C TYR A 26 1.91 2.71 -8.66
N ARG A 27 2.29 1.55 -8.13
CA ARG A 27 3.64 1.00 -8.28
C ARG A 27 4.00 0.74 -9.75
N THR A 28 3.04 0.28 -10.53
CA THR A 28 3.22 -0.02 -11.95
C THR A 28 3.38 1.26 -12.78
N GLN A 29 2.60 2.31 -12.47
CA GLN A 29 2.61 3.56 -13.22
C GLN A 29 3.71 4.53 -12.78
N ASN A 30 3.96 4.64 -11.47
CA ASN A 30 4.90 5.61 -10.89
C ASN A 30 6.25 4.99 -10.53
N GLY A 31 6.36 3.66 -10.61
CA GLY A 31 7.53 2.91 -10.17
C GLY A 31 7.49 2.55 -8.68
N PRO A 32 8.59 1.98 -8.14
CA PRO A 32 8.64 1.57 -6.75
C PRO A 32 8.41 2.74 -5.79
N PHE A 33 7.72 2.46 -4.69
CA PHE A 33 7.50 3.45 -3.64
C PHE A 33 8.84 3.81 -2.99
N LYS A 34 9.19 5.10 -2.97
CA LYS A 34 10.43 5.58 -2.34
C LYS A 34 10.32 5.64 -0.82
N SER A 35 9.10 5.87 -0.33
CA SER A 35 8.82 6.02 1.09
C SER A 35 7.45 5.45 1.41
N ILE A 36 7.24 5.10 2.67
CA ILE A 36 5.93 4.63 3.14
C ILE A 36 4.87 5.70 2.88
N ASP A 37 5.19 6.99 3.04
CA ASP A 37 4.30 8.13 2.74
C ASP A 37 3.81 8.17 1.28
N ASP A 38 4.53 7.61 0.31
CA ASP A 38 4.02 7.58 -1.06
C ASP A 38 2.75 6.71 -1.18
N LEU A 39 2.49 5.81 -0.23
CA LEU A 39 1.20 5.11 -0.17
C LEU A 39 0.04 6.05 0.11
N THR A 40 0.21 7.16 0.83
CA THR A 40 -0.90 8.11 1.04
C THR A 40 -1.31 8.81 -0.26
N LYS A 41 -0.44 8.81 -1.28
CA LYS A 41 -0.77 9.31 -2.62
C LYS A 41 -1.71 8.37 -3.38
N VAL A 42 -1.78 7.10 -2.97
CA VAL A 42 -2.69 6.12 -3.55
C VAL A 42 -4.11 6.40 -3.07
N LYS A 43 -5.01 6.62 -4.02
CA LYS A 43 -6.41 6.95 -3.74
C LYS A 43 -7.07 5.85 -2.93
N GLY A 44 -7.46 6.18 -1.70
CA GLY A 44 -8.10 5.25 -0.75
C GLY A 44 -7.20 4.75 0.38
N ILE A 45 -5.91 5.06 0.38
CA ILE A 45 -5.03 4.82 1.52
C ILE A 45 -4.98 6.07 2.40
N GLY A 46 -5.60 5.99 3.56
CA GLY A 46 -5.46 6.99 4.60
C GLY A 46 -4.37 6.63 5.60
N SER A 47 -3.99 7.60 6.44
CA SER A 47 -2.96 7.49 7.48
C SER A 47 -3.18 6.30 8.45
N LYS A 48 -4.43 5.92 8.75
CA LYS A 48 -4.71 4.70 9.55
C LYS A 48 -4.23 3.41 8.89
N LYS A 49 -4.25 3.34 7.56
CA LYS A 49 -3.83 2.14 6.81
C LYS A 49 -2.35 2.19 6.54
N LEU A 50 -1.85 3.37 6.20
CA LEU A 50 -0.42 3.64 6.16
C LEU A 50 0.28 3.08 7.41
N ALA A 51 -0.23 3.39 8.61
CA ALA A 51 0.35 2.91 9.86
C ALA A 51 0.37 1.38 9.97
N LYS A 52 -0.67 0.67 9.53
CA LYS A 52 -0.71 -0.80 9.54
C LYS A 52 0.24 -1.42 8.52
N ILE A 53 0.32 -0.83 7.33
CA ILE A 53 1.25 -1.24 6.28
C ILE A 53 2.69 -1.00 6.75
N ALA A 54 2.97 0.18 7.32
CA ALA A 54 4.26 0.54 7.89
C ALA A 54 4.70 -0.42 9.00
N GLN A 55 3.76 -0.90 9.81
CA GLN A 55 4.03 -1.87 10.87
C GLN A 55 4.27 -3.29 10.37
N GLN A 56 3.71 -3.66 9.20
CA GLN A 56 3.87 -5.01 8.63
C GLN A 56 4.95 -5.09 7.56
N ILE A 57 5.49 -3.95 7.12
CA ILE A 57 6.52 -3.93 6.10
C ILE A 57 7.72 -3.12 6.57
N THR A 58 8.80 -3.84 6.84
CA THR A 58 10.14 -3.26 7.00
C THR A 58 10.65 -2.79 5.62
N VAL A 59 11.27 -1.61 5.58
CA VAL A 59 11.73 -0.97 4.33
C VAL A 59 12.82 -1.78 3.67
#